data_AF-J7G5I1-F1
#
_entry.id   AF-J7G5I1-F1
#
_cell.length_a   1.000
_cell.length_b   1.000
_cell.length_c   1.000
_cell.angle_alpha   90.00
_cell.angle_beta   90.00
_cell.angle_gamma   90.00
#
_symmetry.space_group_name_H-M   'P 1'
#
loop_
_entity.id
_entity.type
_entity.pdbx_description
1 polymer ?
#
loop_
_entity_poly.entity_id
_entity_poly.type
_entity_poly.pdbx_seq_one_letter_code
_entity_poly.pdbx_strand_id
1 'polypeptide(L)'
;MGRRKRQKSDNTKEKRIIARQKKKIKYYEIMKIQKDTYSLTKKNFLIRYIYFRKNNFRYSLINFSSYKKRILNKDVPAIMFAYGDFRYPIAKTSFFMENIIVFFLKNLMSSLTYISFWKLRNRPTVEDLYFFFRNQYEERSQIKEVLTVRYSIEDKKEAEKKKMLIKKKLFSQLKISKIK
;
A
#
# COMPACT_ATOMS: atom_id res chain seq x y z
N MET A 1 -12.70 27.31 -35.10
CA MET A 1 -12.97 26.98 -33.66
C MET A 1 -11.88 26.06 -33.05
N GLY A 2 -10.61 26.51 -32.95
CA GLY A 2 -9.49 25.64 -32.52
C GLY A 2 -8.77 26.00 -31.21
N ARG A 3 -8.94 27.22 -30.68
CA ARG A 3 -8.11 27.74 -29.56
C ARG A 3 -8.56 27.26 -28.16
N ARG A 4 -9.86 27.00 -27.95
CA ARG A 4 -10.41 26.60 -26.63
C ARG A 4 -10.01 25.18 -26.18
N LYS A 5 -9.70 24.26 -27.11
CA LYS A 5 -9.27 22.88 -26.76
C LYS A 5 -7.81 22.80 -26.31
N ARG A 6 -6.91 23.64 -26.84
CA ARG A 6 -5.49 23.67 -26.42
C ARG A 6 -5.32 24.22 -24.99
N GLN A 7 -5.96 25.33 -24.65
CA GLN A 7 -5.90 25.93 -23.30
C GLN A 7 -6.42 25.01 -22.17
N LYS A 8 -7.41 24.13 -22.42
CA LYS A 8 -7.86 23.13 -21.43
C LYS A 8 -6.84 21.99 -21.22
N SER A 9 -6.06 21.65 -22.25
CA SER A 9 -5.04 20.59 -22.17
C SER A 9 -3.76 21.03 -21.45
N ASP A 10 -3.39 22.31 -21.55
CA ASP A 10 -2.20 22.85 -20.87
C ASP A 10 -2.47 23.12 -19.38
N ASN A 11 -3.67 23.62 -19.05
CA ASN A 11 -4.13 23.75 -17.66
C ASN A 11 -4.20 22.41 -16.91
N THR A 12 -4.47 21.31 -17.61
CA THR A 12 -4.48 19.97 -16.99
C THR A 12 -3.07 19.40 -16.82
N LYS A 13 -2.12 19.73 -17.71
CA LYS A 13 -0.70 19.37 -17.55
C LYS A 13 -0.04 20.14 -16.41
N GLU A 14 -0.24 21.44 -16.31
CA GLU A 14 0.30 22.25 -15.20
C GLU A 14 -0.27 21.83 -13.84
N LYS A 15 -1.59 21.62 -13.75
CA LYS A 15 -2.21 21.07 -12.53
C LYS A 15 -1.63 19.70 -12.14
N ARG A 16 -1.29 18.84 -13.10
CA ARG A 16 -0.62 17.55 -12.84
C ARG A 16 0.82 17.72 -12.36
N ILE A 17 1.56 18.67 -12.91
CA ILE A 17 2.94 18.98 -12.48
C ILE A 17 2.95 19.56 -11.07
N ILE A 18 2.07 20.53 -10.78
CA ILE A 18 1.88 21.12 -9.45
C ILE A 18 1.44 20.06 -8.44
N ALA A 19 0.49 19.18 -8.80
CA ALA A 19 0.09 18.07 -7.94
C ALA A 19 1.23 17.07 -7.68
N ARG A 20 2.07 16.78 -8.68
CA ARG A 20 3.28 15.94 -8.51
C ARG A 20 4.32 16.60 -7.59
N GLN A 21 4.50 17.93 -7.71
CA GLN A 21 5.40 18.69 -6.84
C GLN A 21 4.88 18.75 -5.40
N LYS A 22 3.60 19.10 -5.18
CA LYS A 22 2.95 19.05 -3.86
C LYS A 22 3.04 17.67 -3.21
N LYS A 23 2.96 16.59 -4.00
CA LYS A 23 3.10 15.21 -3.51
C LYS A 23 4.51 14.84 -3.06
N LYS A 24 5.56 15.36 -3.70
CA LYS A 24 6.96 15.14 -3.29
C LYS A 24 7.27 15.83 -1.95
N ILE A 25 6.63 16.97 -1.67
CA ILE A 25 6.80 17.75 -0.44
C ILE A 25 6.32 16.97 0.80
N LYS A 26 5.33 16.08 0.67
CA LYS A 26 4.77 15.31 1.81
C LYS A 26 5.81 14.50 2.60
N TYR A 27 6.81 13.91 1.96
CA TYR A 27 7.87 13.16 2.68
C TYR A 27 8.89 14.06 3.36
N TYR A 28 9.15 15.22 2.78
CA TYR A 28 9.99 16.24 3.39
C TYR A 28 9.29 16.87 4.60
N GLU A 29 7.96 17.05 4.53
CA GLU A 29 7.12 17.44 5.67
C GLU A 29 7.13 16.38 6.78
N ILE A 30 6.95 15.09 6.44
CA ILE A 30 7.00 13.98 7.42
C ILE A 30 8.33 13.95 8.17
N MET A 31 9.42 14.29 7.50
CA MET A 31 10.76 14.33 8.10
C MET A 31 11.17 15.71 8.61
N LYS A 32 10.26 16.69 8.62
CA LYS A 32 10.48 18.06 9.08
C LYS A 32 11.70 18.74 8.41
N ILE A 33 11.97 18.44 7.14
CA ILE A 33 13.08 19.04 6.39
C ILE A 33 12.64 20.43 5.89
N GLN A 34 13.50 21.45 6.10
CA GLN A 34 13.25 22.82 5.67
C GLN A 34 13.18 22.95 4.13
N LYS A 35 12.50 23.99 3.64
CA LYS A 35 12.32 24.22 2.18
C LYS A 35 13.65 24.45 1.44
N ASP A 36 14.64 25.04 2.10
CA ASP A 36 15.92 25.36 1.46
C ASP A 36 16.78 24.09 1.26
N THR A 37 16.74 23.18 2.23
CA THR A 37 17.35 21.84 2.14
C THR A 37 16.66 20.95 1.12
N TYR A 38 15.35 21.14 0.86
CA TYR A 38 14.66 20.47 -0.26
C TYR A 38 15.27 20.84 -1.62
N SER A 39 15.60 22.11 -1.84
CA SER A 39 16.21 22.57 -3.10
C SER A 39 17.60 21.96 -3.33
N LEU A 40 18.39 21.85 -2.25
CA LEU A 40 19.74 21.27 -2.24
C LEU A 40 19.72 19.75 -2.46
N THR A 41 18.84 19.02 -1.76
CA THR A 41 18.69 17.56 -1.94
C THR A 41 18.20 17.17 -3.33
N LYS A 42 17.47 18.05 -4.03
CA LYS A 42 17.06 17.83 -5.42
C LYS A 42 18.23 17.90 -6.39
N LYS A 43 19.21 18.76 -6.11
CA LYS A 43 20.38 19.00 -6.98
C LYS A 43 21.52 18.01 -6.73
N ASN A 44 21.66 17.50 -5.51
CA ASN A 44 22.81 16.67 -5.14
C ASN A 44 22.40 15.33 -4.51
N PHE A 45 22.79 14.23 -5.17
CA PHE A 45 22.50 12.86 -4.74
C PHE A 45 23.11 12.51 -3.38
N LEU A 46 24.33 12.96 -3.09
CA LEU A 46 25.00 12.72 -1.79
C LEU A 46 24.25 13.40 -0.65
N ILE A 47 23.84 14.65 -0.85
CA ILE A 47 23.04 15.39 0.14
C ILE A 47 21.69 14.67 0.34
N ARG A 48 21.05 14.22 -0.74
CA ARG A 48 19.84 13.40 -0.66
C ARG A 48 20.06 12.12 0.15
N TYR A 49 21.17 11.43 -0.04
CA TYR A 49 21.50 10.22 0.72
C TYR A 49 21.75 10.50 2.21
N ILE A 50 22.47 11.59 2.52
CA ILE A 50 22.79 11.99 3.90
C ILE A 50 21.52 12.35 4.69
N TYR A 51 20.60 13.12 4.11
CA TYR A 51 19.34 13.48 4.77
C TYR A 51 18.35 12.31 4.80
N PHE A 52 18.27 11.52 3.73
CA PHE A 52 17.36 10.38 3.59
C PHE A 52 18.08 9.06 3.88
N ARG A 53 18.76 8.95 5.02
CA ARG A 53 19.27 7.65 5.49
C ARG A 53 18.12 6.75 5.88
N LYS A 54 18.26 5.44 5.62
CA LYS A 54 17.25 4.42 5.94
C LYS A 54 16.82 4.48 7.42
N ASN A 55 17.76 4.77 8.32
CA ASN A 55 17.50 4.90 9.75
C ASN A 55 16.58 6.08 10.05
N ASN A 56 16.82 7.26 9.48
CA ASN A 56 15.97 8.44 9.66
C ASN A 56 14.53 8.18 9.19
N PHE A 57 14.38 7.43 8.09
CA PHE A 57 13.07 7.02 7.57
C PHE A 57 12.36 6.03 8.49
N ARG A 58 13.09 5.08 9.09
CA ARG A 58 12.56 4.12 10.07
C ARG A 58 12.07 4.80 11.35
N TYR A 59 12.75 5.83 11.83
CA TYR A 59 12.37 6.57 13.04
C TYR A 59 11.27 7.61 12.81
N SER A 60 11.20 8.21 11.61
CA SER A 60 10.19 9.23 11.27
C SER A 60 8.85 8.64 10.82
N LEU A 61 8.84 7.42 10.25
CA LEU A 61 7.60 6.79 9.81
C LEU A 61 6.90 6.04 10.94
N ILE A 62 5.76 6.62 11.31
CA ILE A 62 4.64 5.99 12.02
C ILE A 62 5.05 5.45 13.39
N ASN A 63 4.96 6.33 14.39
CA ASN A 63 4.66 5.88 15.74
C ASN A 63 3.23 5.32 15.74
N PHE A 64 3.10 4.04 15.40
CA PHE A 64 2.05 3.24 15.99
C PHE A 64 2.37 3.22 17.49
N SER A 65 1.92 4.25 18.20
CA SER A 65 1.87 4.21 19.64
C SER A 65 1.12 2.92 19.98
N SER A 66 1.70 2.14 20.89
CA SER A 66 1.21 0.87 21.40
C SER A 66 -0.30 0.76 21.19
N TYR A 67 -0.72 0.03 20.15
CA TYR A 67 -2.12 -0.02 19.76
C TYR A 67 -2.90 -0.51 20.98
N LYS A 68 -3.60 0.39 21.67
CA LYS A 68 -4.37 0.04 22.88
C LYS A 68 -5.48 -0.96 22.56
N LYS A 69 -5.93 -0.98 21.30
CA LYS A 69 -6.94 -1.92 20.80
C LYS A 69 -6.24 -3.12 20.18
N ARG A 70 -6.56 -4.30 20.70
CA ARG A 70 -6.12 -5.58 20.15
C ARG A 70 -6.86 -5.84 18.84
N ILE A 71 -6.14 -5.83 17.73
CA ILE A 71 -6.70 -5.92 16.38
C ILE A 71 -6.76 -7.38 15.94
N LEU A 72 -5.80 -8.21 16.38
CA LEU A 72 -5.62 -9.58 15.91
C LEU A 72 -5.92 -10.65 16.97
N ASN A 73 -6.76 -10.31 17.96
CA ASN A 73 -7.12 -11.17 19.09
C ASN A 73 -7.60 -12.59 18.72
N LYS A 74 -8.27 -12.73 17.59
CA LYS A 74 -8.81 -14.02 17.13
C LYS A 74 -7.87 -14.71 16.15
N ASP A 75 -7.20 -13.93 15.32
CA ASP A 75 -6.36 -14.44 14.24
C ASP A 75 -5.02 -14.96 14.76
N VAL A 76 -4.40 -14.27 15.73
CA VAL A 76 -3.10 -14.71 16.28
C VAL A 76 -3.22 -16.09 16.95
N PRO A 77 -4.17 -16.35 17.86
CA PRO A 77 -4.35 -17.69 18.42
C PRO A 77 -4.62 -18.77 17.36
N ALA A 78 -5.41 -18.45 16.33
CA ALA A 78 -5.70 -19.40 15.25
C ALA A 78 -4.45 -19.74 14.42
N ILE A 79 -3.61 -18.73 14.15
CA ILE A 79 -2.32 -18.93 13.49
C ILE A 79 -1.41 -19.75 14.41
N MET A 80 -1.28 -19.41 15.69
CA MET A 80 -0.46 -20.17 16.65
C MET A 80 -0.86 -21.64 16.68
N PHE A 81 -2.16 -21.94 16.74
CA PHE A 81 -2.67 -23.31 16.66
C PHE A 81 -2.33 -24.00 15.34
N ALA A 82 -2.43 -23.30 14.19
CA ALA A 82 -2.06 -23.85 12.89
C ALA A 82 -0.55 -24.19 12.78
N TYR A 83 0.29 -23.53 13.58
CA TYR A 83 1.72 -23.83 13.72
C TYR A 83 2.04 -24.82 14.85
N GLY A 84 1.03 -25.45 15.45
CA GLY A 84 1.21 -26.53 16.43
C GLY A 84 1.19 -26.10 17.90
N ASP A 85 0.83 -24.86 18.23
CA ASP A 85 0.58 -24.44 19.61
C ASP A 85 -0.78 -24.97 20.13
N PHE A 86 -1.09 -24.73 21.40
CA PHE A 86 -2.37 -25.10 21.99
C PHE A 86 -3.55 -24.39 21.31
N ARG A 87 -4.71 -25.08 21.27
CA ARG A 87 -5.97 -24.52 20.74
C ARG A 87 -6.40 -23.23 21.43
N TYR A 88 -6.05 -23.09 22.71
CA TYR A 88 -6.32 -21.91 23.53
C TYR A 88 -5.01 -21.44 24.16
N PRO A 89 -4.17 -20.70 23.40
CA PRO A 89 -2.90 -20.21 23.91
C PRO A 89 -3.13 -19.19 25.03
N ILE A 90 -2.16 -19.09 25.94
CA ILE A 90 -2.20 -18.15 27.06
C ILE A 90 -2.33 -16.72 26.50
N ALA A 91 -3.32 -15.97 26.98
CA ALA A 91 -3.63 -14.63 26.44
C ALA A 91 -2.43 -13.66 26.44
N LYS A 92 -1.52 -13.78 27.41
CA LYS A 92 -0.27 -13.01 27.46
C LYS A 92 0.65 -13.34 26.28
N THR A 93 0.76 -14.62 25.92
CA THR A 93 1.58 -15.09 24.79
C THR A 93 1.00 -14.62 23.47
N SER A 94 -0.31 -14.76 23.27
CA SER A 94 -0.99 -14.26 22.06
C SER A 94 -0.82 -12.74 21.91
N PHE A 95 -0.91 -12.00 23.02
CA PHE A 95 -0.67 -10.56 23.03
C PHE A 95 0.78 -10.20 22.68
N PHE A 96 1.75 -10.95 23.21
CA PHE A 96 3.16 -10.77 22.88
C PHE A 96 3.42 -11.03 21.39
N MET A 97 2.84 -12.10 20.84
CA MET A 97 2.92 -12.42 19.41
C MET A 97 2.29 -11.33 18.53
N GLU A 98 1.12 -10.79 18.92
CA GLU A 98 0.51 -9.67 18.23
C GLU A 98 1.45 -8.45 18.18
N ASN A 99 2.11 -8.13 19.29
CA ASN A 99 3.08 -7.02 19.33
C ASN A 99 4.28 -7.26 18.40
N ILE A 100 4.80 -8.49 18.35
CA ILE A 100 5.88 -8.86 17.42
C ILE A 100 5.43 -8.68 15.97
N ILE A 101 4.23 -9.15 15.62
CA ILE A 101 3.68 -9.04 14.26
C ILE A 101 3.51 -7.57 13.87
N VAL A 102 2.93 -6.75 14.75
CA VAL A 102 2.75 -5.31 14.51
C VAL A 102 4.09 -4.61 14.34
N PHE A 103 5.08 -4.94 15.17
CA PHE A 103 6.42 -4.39 15.08
C PHE A 103 7.11 -4.79 13.76
N PHE A 104 6.98 -6.05 13.35
CA PHE A 104 7.46 -6.53 12.07
C PHE A 104 6.82 -5.77 10.90
N LEU A 105 5.50 -5.63 10.89
CA LEU A 105 4.77 -4.89 9.85
C LEU A 105 5.19 -3.42 9.80
N LYS A 106 5.43 -2.78 10.96
CA LYS A 106 5.97 -1.41 11.02
C LYS A 106 7.32 -1.34 10.31
N ASN A 107 8.26 -2.22 10.66
CA ASN A 107 9.60 -2.21 10.09
C ASN A 107 9.60 -2.52 8.58
N LEU A 108 8.73 -3.45 8.16
CA LEU A 108 8.51 -3.77 6.76
C LEU A 108 8.00 -2.54 6.02
N MET A 109 6.90 -1.93 6.49
CA MET A 109 6.30 -0.76 5.85
C MET A 109 7.26 0.43 5.76
N SER A 110 8.03 0.71 6.82
CA SER A 110 9.06 1.76 6.77
C SER A 110 10.13 1.46 5.72
N SER A 111 10.55 0.20 5.59
CA SER A 111 11.54 -0.20 4.58
C SER A 111 10.99 -0.14 3.15
N LEU A 112 9.74 -0.54 2.93
CA LEU A 112 9.08 -0.42 1.63
C LEU A 112 8.84 1.04 1.23
N THR A 113 8.46 1.88 2.19
CA THR A 113 8.25 3.31 1.95
C THR A 113 9.57 3.99 1.61
N TYR A 114 10.67 3.58 2.24
CA TYR A 114 12.02 4.02 1.88
C TYR A 114 12.36 3.68 0.42
N ILE A 115 12.13 2.42 0.01
CA ILE A 115 12.35 1.99 -1.38
C ILE A 115 11.49 2.82 -2.35
N SER A 116 10.20 2.97 -2.06
CA SER A 116 9.27 3.78 -2.85
C SER A 116 9.73 5.23 -2.97
N PHE A 117 10.22 5.83 -1.88
CA PHE A 117 10.74 7.20 -1.86
C PHE A 117 11.94 7.36 -2.81
N TRP A 118 12.88 6.41 -2.82
CA TRP A 118 14.02 6.43 -3.74
C TRP A 118 13.59 6.30 -5.20
N LYS A 119 12.58 5.47 -5.48
CA LYS A 119 11.91 5.37 -6.79
C LYS A 119 11.03 6.58 -7.14
N LEU A 120 11.01 7.62 -6.31
CA LEU A 120 10.18 8.82 -6.47
C LEU A 120 8.67 8.51 -6.54
N ARG A 121 8.24 7.41 -5.91
CA ARG A 121 6.85 7.00 -5.76
C ARG A 121 6.35 7.32 -4.36
N ASN A 122 5.05 7.62 -4.24
CA ASN A 122 4.44 8.03 -2.96
C ASN A 122 3.79 6.90 -2.17
N ARG A 123 3.75 5.70 -2.72
CA ARG A 123 3.10 4.56 -2.09
C ARG A 123 3.94 3.34 -2.39
N PRO A 124 4.28 2.55 -1.37
CA PRO A 124 4.77 1.20 -1.57
C PRO A 124 3.90 0.44 -2.56
N THR A 125 4.55 -0.23 -3.49
CA THR A 125 3.96 -1.11 -4.49
C THR A 125 4.37 -2.55 -4.24
N VAL A 126 3.67 -3.50 -4.85
CA VAL A 126 4.03 -4.92 -4.79
C VAL A 126 5.45 -5.17 -5.32
N GLU A 127 5.89 -4.41 -6.33
CA GLU A 127 7.28 -4.43 -6.82
C GLU A 127 8.30 -4.05 -5.74
N ASP A 128 7.95 -3.13 -4.83
CA ASP A 128 8.82 -2.73 -3.72
C ASP A 128 8.94 -3.86 -2.69
N LEU A 129 7.86 -4.62 -2.48
CA LEU A 129 7.84 -5.81 -1.64
C LEU A 129 8.72 -6.91 -2.23
N TYR A 130 8.59 -7.20 -3.52
CA TYR A 130 9.47 -8.14 -4.23
C TYR A 130 10.94 -7.71 -4.16
N PHE A 131 11.21 -6.42 -4.31
CA PHE A 131 12.56 -5.89 -4.23
C PHE A 131 13.14 -5.98 -2.80
N PHE A 132 12.31 -5.85 -1.78
CA PHE A 132 12.71 -6.03 -0.38
C PHE A 132 13.14 -7.48 -0.12
N PHE A 133 12.36 -8.46 -0.58
CA PHE A 133 12.64 -9.90 -0.46
C PHE A 133 13.48 -10.47 -1.62
N ARG A 134 14.26 -9.64 -2.34
CA ARG A 134 14.95 -10.08 -3.56
C ARG A 134 15.98 -11.22 -3.36
N ASN A 135 16.56 -11.31 -2.17
CA ASN A 135 17.54 -12.33 -1.81
C ASN A 135 16.90 -13.53 -1.10
N GLN A 136 15.58 -13.50 -0.89
CA GLN A 136 14.79 -14.39 -0.05
C GLN A 136 13.81 -15.14 -0.95
N TYR A 137 14.28 -16.26 -1.51
CA TYR A 137 13.55 -16.97 -2.57
C TYR A 137 12.21 -17.54 -2.07
N GLU A 138 12.21 -18.15 -0.89
CA GLU A 138 11.02 -18.78 -0.32
C GLU A 138 9.93 -17.75 -0.04
N GLU A 139 10.29 -16.65 0.63
CA GLU A 139 9.37 -15.56 0.94
C GLU A 139 8.82 -14.93 -0.35
N ARG A 140 9.67 -14.80 -1.38
CA ARG A 140 9.25 -14.31 -2.69
C ARG A 140 8.26 -15.25 -3.37
N SER A 141 8.47 -16.57 -3.29
CA SER A 141 7.54 -17.56 -3.84
C SER A 141 6.19 -17.49 -3.15
N GLN A 142 6.20 -17.47 -1.81
CA GLN A 142 4.98 -17.37 -1.00
C GLN A 142 4.20 -16.08 -1.31
N ILE A 143 4.88 -14.93 -1.44
CA ILE A 143 4.23 -13.67 -1.85
C ILE A 143 3.55 -13.84 -3.21
N LYS A 144 4.22 -14.49 -4.18
CA LYS A 144 3.68 -14.72 -5.52
C LYS A 144 2.44 -15.62 -5.47
N GLU A 145 2.47 -16.69 -4.69
CA GLU A 145 1.34 -17.61 -4.50
C GLU A 145 0.13 -16.89 -3.91
N VAL A 146 0.33 -16.14 -2.81
CA VAL A 146 -0.74 -15.37 -2.17
C VAL A 146 -1.37 -14.36 -3.14
N LEU A 147 -0.56 -13.65 -3.92
CA LEU A 147 -1.05 -12.70 -4.91
C LEU A 147 -1.82 -13.39 -6.04
N THR A 148 -1.36 -14.56 -6.50
CA THR A 148 -2.01 -15.34 -7.56
C THR A 148 -3.40 -15.81 -7.12
N VAL A 149 -3.52 -16.33 -5.89
CA VAL A 149 -4.80 -16.72 -5.30
C VAL A 149 -5.73 -15.51 -5.18
N ARG A 150 -5.20 -14.37 -4.71
CA ARG A 150 -5.98 -13.14 -4.60
C ARG A 150 -6.54 -12.68 -5.94
N TYR A 151 -5.72 -12.61 -6.99
CA TYR A 151 -6.18 -12.20 -8.32
C TYR A 151 -7.23 -13.16 -8.87
N SER A 152 -7.05 -14.47 -8.67
CA SER A 152 -8.04 -15.48 -9.05
C SER A 152 -9.41 -15.27 -8.37
N ILE A 153 -9.41 -14.85 -7.10
CA ILE A 153 -10.64 -14.52 -6.36
C ILE A 153 -11.27 -13.23 -6.90
N GLU A 154 -10.47 -12.20 -7.18
CA GLU A 154 -10.95 -10.92 -7.72
C GLU A 154 -11.59 -11.11 -9.11
N ASP A 155 -10.97 -11.92 -9.98
CA ASP A 155 -11.49 -12.25 -11.31
C ASP A 155 -12.82 -13.00 -11.25
N LYS A 156 -12.93 -13.99 -10.36
CA LYS A 156 -14.20 -14.72 -10.13
C LYS A 156 -15.31 -13.79 -9.67
N LYS A 157 -15.02 -12.89 -8.72
CA LYS A 157 -15.98 -11.89 -8.24
C LYS A 157 -16.41 -10.93 -9.35
N GLU A 158 -15.49 -10.51 -10.21
CA GLU A 158 -15.82 -9.62 -11.32
C GLU A 158 -16.68 -10.33 -12.38
N ALA A 159 -16.37 -11.59 -12.69
CA ALA A 159 -17.17 -12.41 -13.59
C ALA A 159 -18.60 -12.60 -13.07
N GLU A 160 -18.78 -12.85 -11.76
CA GLU A 160 -20.10 -12.94 -11.13
C GLU A 160 -20.89 -11.64 -11.22
N LYS A 161 -20.25 -10.49 -10.94
CA LYS A 161 -20.88 -9.18 -11.09
C LYS A 161 -21.37 -8.93 -12.52
N LYS A 162 -20.55 -9.28 -13.53
CA LYS A 162 -20.93 -9.18 -14.95
C LYS A 162 -22.15 -10.07 -15.26
N LYS A 163 -22.17 -11.32 -14.77
CA LYS A 163 -23.32 -12.22 -14.91
C LYS A 163 -24.59 -11.66 -14.27
N MET A 164 -24.50 -11.07 -13.08
CA MET A 164 -25.65 -10.43 -12.41
C MET A 164 -26.17 -9.21 -13.18
N LEU A 165 -25.29 -8.39 -13.74
CA LEU A 165 -25.67 -7.24 -14.57
C LEU A 165 -26.39 -7.69 -15.85
N ILE A 166 -25.92 -8.76 -16.50
CA ILE A 166 -26.58 -9.35 -17.68
C ILE A 166 -27.98 -9.88 -17.32
N LYS A 167 -28.10 -10.64 -16.22
CA LYS A 167 -29.41 -11.12 -15.74
C LYS A 167 -30.37 -9.96 -15.46
N LYS A 168 -29.93 -8.91 -14.78
CA LYS A 168 -30.77 -7.73 -14.50
C LYS A 168 -31.25 -7.03 -15.78
N LYS A 169 -30.39 -6.88 -16.79
CA LYS A 169 -30.77 -6.33 -18.09
C LYS A 169 -31.82 -7.19 -18.80
N LEU A 170 -31.62 -8.50 -18.83
CA LEU A 170 -32.59 -9.45 -19.41
C LEU A 170 -33.94 -9.38 -18.68
N PHE A 171 -33.96 -9.37 -17.35
CA PHE A 171 -35.19 -9.24 -16.58
C PHE A 171 -35.91 -7.91 -16.81
N SER A 172 -35.18 -6.79 -16.98
CA SER A 172 -35.79 -5.51 -17.32
C SER A 172 -36.40 -5.50 -18.73
N GLN A 173 -35.74 -6.13 -19.71
CA GLN A 173 -36.25 -6.24 -21.09
C GLN A 173 -37.51 -7.13 -21.16
N LEU A 174 -37.53 -8.24 -20.43
CA LEU A 174 -38.68 -9.15 -20.35
C LEU A 174 -39.90 -8.54 -19.64
N LYS A 175 -39.69 -7.60 -18.71
CA LYS A 175 -40.80 -6.84 -18.09
C LYS A 175 -41.41 -5.82 -19.06
N ILE A 176 -40.59 -5.17 -19.89
CA ILE A 176 -41.06 -4.21 -20.89
C ILE A 176 -41.87 -4.91 -21.99
N SER A 177 -41.50 -6.13 -22.37
CA SER A 177 -42.23 -6.90 -23.40
C SER A 177 -43.55 -7.52 -22.93
N LYS A 178 -43.82 -7.58 -21.62
CA LYS A 178 -45.10 -8.08 -21.07
C LYS A 178 -46.14 -6.99 -20.82
N ILE A 179 -45.79 -5.72 -21.01
CA ILE A 179 -46.65 -4.55 -20.75
C ILE A 179 -47.19 -3.95 -22.08
N LYS A 180 -46.84 -4.55 -23.23
CA LYS A 180 -47.46 -4.27 -24.53
C LYS A 180 -48.36 -5.43 -24.92
#